data_AF-A0A285AZ74-F1
#
_entry.id   AF-A0A285AZ74-F1
#
_cell.length_a   1.000
_cell.length_b   1.000
_cell.length_c   1.000
_cell.angle_alpha   90.00
_cell.angle_beta   90.00
_cell.angle_gamma   90.00
#
_symmetry.space_group_name_H-M   'P 1'
#
loop_
_entity.id
_entity.type
_entity.pdbx_description
1 polymer ?
#
loop_
_entity_poly.entity_id
_entity_poly.type
_entity_poly.pdbx_seq_one_letter_code
_entity_poly.pdbx_strand_id
1 'polypeptide(L)'
;MKAPKTELISRAGVYFAGYALSISGIIFRETSSSDIGIDGQIELVDKDGSATGMLAGVQIKSGDSFVDHKKRVFTFKASKEHYKYWANLTIPSIGIVFSPKLKTAAWFNLENHSKEIISNNSSSTIIQKIDISNELSIENSPCCYLINYIRNYYKRPITEEKLNNFDSLDSDNKTSNTDKIIIWKRLTAAFFSSESNPEVIYDVGYRLSWHFPVVTNEQRNFFKERLNKITIPELYNVIKGVIFAYENDCDRGFELITDLLKYKTDIIKMLSELMKSNLPTPKEILLLKDIIDCLVQDI
;
A
#
# COMPACT_ATOMS: atom_id res chain seq x y z
N MET A 1 -25.61 -6.88 -28.44
CA MET A 1 -24.44 -7.34 -27.65
C MET A 1 -24.80 -8.62 -26.92
N LYS A 2 -23.84 -9.51 -26.63
CA LYS A 2 -24.05 -10.76 -25.88
C LYS A 2 -23.12 -10.79 -24.67
N ALA A 3 -23.67 -10.97 -23.46
CA ALA A 3 -22.86 -11.25 -22.29
C ALA A 3 -22.39 -12.71 -22.33
N PRO A 4 -21.09 -13.00 -22.13
CA PRO A 4 -20.60 -14.37 -22.11
C PRO A 4 -21.19 -15.11 -20.89
N LYS A 5 -21.71 -16.33 -21.09
CA LYS A 5 -22.32 -17.14 -20.01
C LYS A 5 -21.37 -17.37 -18.83
N THR A 6 -20.07 -17.45 -19.09
CA THR A 6 -19.02 -17.61 -18.07
C THR A 6 -18.95 -16.40 -17.15
N GLU A 7 -19.13 -15.20 -17.66
CA GLU A 7 -19.12 -13.97 -16.86
C GLU A 7 -20.35 -13.89 -15.96
N LEU A 8 -21.52 -14.26 -16.47
CA LEU A 8 -22.74 -14.32 -15.65
C LEU A 8 -22.61 -15.29 -14.47
N ILE A 9 -21.97 -16.45 -14.70
CA ILE A 9 -21.69 -17.43 -13.64
C ILE A 9 -20.64 -16.88 -12.66
N SER A 10 -19.61 -16.20 -13.16
CA SER A 10 -18.60 -15.52 -12.33
C SER A 10 -19.26 -14.56 -11.35
N ARG A 11 -20.04 -13.59 -11.88
CA ARG A 11 -20.82 -12.61 -11.10
C ARG A 11 -21.76 -13.27 -10.11
N ALA A 12 -22.45 -14.33 -10.49
CA ALA A 12 -23.37 -15.05 -9.60
C ALA A 12 -22.65 -15.59 -8.36
N GLY A 13 -21.42 -16.08 -8.49
CA GLY A 13 -20.64 -16.53 -7.34
C GLY A 13 -20.14 -15.39 -6.45
N VAL A 14 -19.80 -14.23 -7.03
CA VAL A 14 -19.47 -13.03 -6.24
C VAL A 14 -20.67 -12.59 -5.41
N TYR A 15 -21.86 -12.51 -6.01
CA TYR A 15 -23.09 -12.15 -5.29
C TYR A 15 -23.48 -13.18 -4.23
N PHE A 16 -23.35 -14.48 -4.54
CA PHE A 16 -23.61 -15.53 -3.59
C PHE A 16 -22.67 -15.44 -2.38
N ALA A 17 -21.36 -15.30 -2.62
CA ALA A 17 -20.38 -15.17 -1.55
C ALA A 17 -20.65 -13.93 -0.69
N GLY A 18 -20.86 -12.78 -1.32
CA GLY A 18 -21.17 -11.54 -0.62
C GLY A 18 -22.42 -11.66 0.26
N TYR A 19 -23.48 -12.28 -0.25
CA TYR A 19 -24.70 -12.51 0.54
C TYR A 19 -24.46 -13.49 1.70
N ALA A 20 -23.85 -14.66 1.44
CA ALA A 20 -23.60 -15.68 2.46
C ALA A 20 -22.67 -15.19 3.59
N LEU A 21 -21.67 -14.36 3.25
CA LEU A 21 -20.80 -13.70 4.22
C LEU A 21 -21.55 -12.63 5.03
N SER A 22 -22.35 -11.79 4.36
CA SER A 22 -23.10 -10.71 5.01
C SER A 22 -24.09 -11.24 6.04
N ILE A 23 -24.86 -12.28 5.70
CA ILE A 23 -25.81 -12.90 6.66
C ILE A 23 -25.08 -13.63 7.80
N SER A 24 -23.79 -13.93 7.64
CA SER A 24 -22.94 -14.52 8.67
C SER A 24 -22.21 -13.46 9.52
N GLY A 25 -22.55 -12.17 9.38
CA GLY A 25 -21.95 -11.08 10.14
C GLY A 25 -20.54 -10.72 9.69
N ILE A 26 -20.22 -10.94 8.41
CA ILE A 26 -18.93 -10.58 7.81
C ILE A 26 -19.18 -9.53 6.74
N ILE A 27 -18.47 -8.40 6.80
CA ILE A 27 -18.56 -7.38 5.76
C ILE A 27 -17.81 -7.89 4.53
N PHE A 28 -18.43 -7.81 3.35
CA PHE A 28 -17.78 -8.10 2.06
C PHE A 28 -17.74 -6.85 1.19
N ARG A 29 -16.58 -6.58 0.59
CA ARG A 29 -16.35 -5.47 -0.34
C ARG A 29 -15.75 -6.04 -1.62
N GLU A 30 -16.46 -5.87 -2.72
CA GLU A 30 -15.98 -6.29 -4.04
C GLU A 30 -14.89 -5.35 -4.55
N THR A 31 -13.84 -5.89 -5.17
CA THR A 31 -12.79 -5.08 -5.81
C THR A 31 -13.28 -4.57 -7.18
N SER A 32 -13.25 -3.25 -7.42
CA SER A 32 -13.82 -2.62 -8.62
C SER A 32 -13.00 -2.80 -9.91
N SER A 33 -11.75 -3.25 -9.81
CA SER A 33 -10.85 -3.48 -10.94
C SER A 33 -10.38 -4.93 -10.98
N SER A 34 -10.41 -5.55 -12.16
CA SER A 34 -9.90 -6.90 -12.41
C SER A 34 -8.37 -6.89 -12.38
N ASP A 35 -7.74 -6.75 -11.22
CA ASP A 35 -6.29 -6.84 -11.15
C ASP A 35 -5.77 -7.55 -9.90
N ILE A 36 -4.91 -8.54 -10.21
CA ILE A 36 -4.04 -9.32 -9.33
C ILE A 36 -4.77 -10.14 -8.25
N GLY A 37 -5.59 -11.11 -8.68
CA GLY A 37 -5.86 -12.32 -7.90
C GLY A 37 -6.69 -12.16 -6.61
N ILE A 38 -7.40 -11.05 -6.41
CA ILE A 38 -8.32 -10.81 -5.29
C ILE A 38 -9.60 -10.16 -5.82
N ASP A 39 -10.70 -10.92 -5.79
CA ASP A 39 -12.01 -10.45 -6.25
C ASP A 39 -12.74 -9.60 -5.20
N GLY A 40 -12.32 -9.70 -3.94
CA GLY A 40 -12.86 -8.86 -2.87
C GLY A 40 -12.12 -8.95 -1.55
N GLN A 41 -12.57 -8.15 -0.60
CA GLN A 41 -12.06 -8.09 0.76
C GLN A 41 -13.20 -8.40 1.73
N ILE A 42 -12.90 -9.20 2.75
CA ILE A 42 -13.81 -9.44 3.87
C ILE A 42 -13.28 -8.85 5.15
N GLU A 43 -14.17 -8.45 6.05
CA GLU A 43 -13.83 -7.92 7.37
C GLU A 43 -14.71 -8.54 8.44
N LEU A 44 -14.09 -8.97 9.54
CA LEU A 44 -14.85 -9.44 10.68
C LEU A 44 -15.55 -8.30 11.39
N VAL A 45 -16.78 -8.55 11.81
CA VAL A 45 -17.54 -7.70 12.74
C VAL A 45 -17.45 -8.34 14.13
N ASP A 46 -17.36 -7.50 15.16
CA ASP A 46 -17.41 -7.98 16.53
C ASP A 46 -18.86 -8.26 16.99
N LYS A 47 -19.04 -8.45 18.31
CA LYS A 47 -20.35 -8.76 18.87
C LYS A 47 -21.27 -7.53 18.98
N ASP A 48 -20.71 -6.32 19.00
CA ASP A 48 -21.50 -5.09 19.13
C ASP A 48 -21.87 -4.48 17.77
N GLY A 49 -21.33 -5.07 16.69
CA GLY A 49 -21.60 -4.64 15.32
C GLY A 49 -20.50 -3.76 14.75
N SER A 50 -19.41 -3.53 15.49
CA SER A 50 -18.28 -2.72 15.03
C SER A 50 -17.36 -3.50 14.10
N ALA A 51 -16.89 -2.79 13.07
CA ALA A 51 -15.89 -3.28 12.14
C ALA A 51 -14.54 -3.43 12.88
N THR A 52 -13.93 -4.61 12.83
CA THR A 52 -12.77 -4.94 13.68
C THR A 52 -11.41 -4.54 13.08
N GLY A 53 -11.36 -4.18 11.80
CA GLY A 53 -10.10 -4.04 11.05
C GLY A 53 -9.42 -5.37 10.72
N MET A 54 -9.96 -6.52 11.14
CA MET A 54 -9.44 -7.85 10.75
C MET A 54 -9.90 -8.19 9.34
N LEU A 55 -9.09 -7.79 8.36
CA LEU A 55 -9.34 -7.97 6.94
C LEU A 55 -8.86 -9.33 6.43
N ALA A 56 -9.44 -9.83 5.35
CA ALA A 56 -8.87 -10.92 4.55
C ALA A 56 -9.18 -10.72 3.07
N GLY A 57 -8.25 -11.10 2.21
CA GLY A 57 -8.43 -11.08 0.76
C GLY A 57 -9.10 -12.37 0.29
N VAL A 58 -10.03 -12.26 -0.67
CA VAL A 58 -10.74 -13.41 -1.22
C VAL A 58 -10.66 -13.48 -2.75
N GLN A 59 -10.33 -14.67 -3.26
CA GLN A 59 -10.47 -15.03 -4.67
C GLN A 59 -11.66 -15.99 -4.82
N ILE A 60 -12.56 -15.67 -5.73
CA ILE A 60 -13.80 -16.40 -6.02
C ILE A 60 -13.68 -17.08 -7.38
N LYS A 61 -14.04 -18.35 -7.43
CA LYS A 61 -14.19 -19.13 -8.67
C LYS A 61 -15.60 -19.67 -8.71
N SER A 62 -16.24 -19.55 -9.85
CA SER A 62 -17.64 -19.91 -10.01
C SER A 62 -17.81 -20.87 -11.16
N GLY A 63 -18.57 -21.94 -10.93
CA GLY A 63 -18.96 -22.88 -11.97
C GLY A 63 -18.78 -24.33 -11.56
N ASP A 64 -19.62 -25.16 -12.15
CA ASP A 64 -19.69 -26.59 -11.84
C ASP A 64 -18.50 -27.39 -12.42
N SER A 65 -17.69 -26.79 -13.31
CA SER A 65 -16.44 -27.38 -13.78
C SER A 65 -15.42 -27.60 -12.66
N PHE A 66 -15.58 -26.92 -11.52
CA PHE A 66 -14.74 -27.05 -10.34
C PHE A 66 -15.25 -28.11 -9.35
N VAL A 67 -16.38 -28.79 -9.64
CA VAL A 67 -17.13 -29.55 -8.63
C VAL A 67 -17.55 -30.93 -9.13
N ASP A 68 -17.17 -31.98 -8.39
CA ASP A 68 -17.80 -33.30 -8.49
C ASP A 68 -19.05 -33.31 -7.60
N HIS A 69 -20.22 -33.11 -8.21
CA HIS A 69 -21.49 -33.05 -7.48
C HIS A 69 -21.85 -34.34 -6.74
N LYS A 70 -21.47 -35.51 -7.29
CA LYS A 70 -21.83 -36.79 -6.68
C LYS A 70 -21.06 -37.00 -5.39
N LYS A 71 -19.79 -36.61 -5.39
CA LYS A 71 -18.90 -36.75 -4.22
C LYS A 71 -18.91 -35.51 -3.32
N ARG A 72 -19.53 -34.41 -3.77
CA ARG A 72 -19.47 -33.06 -3.17
C ARG A 72 -18.01 -32.62 -2.93
N VAL A 73 -17.17 -32.83 -3.95
CA VAL A 73 -15.75 -32.45 -3.93
C VAL A 73 -15.56 -31.20 -4.77
N PHE A 74 -14.94 -30.19 -4.16
CA PHE A 74 -14.66 -28.89 -4.76
C PHE A 74 -13.17 -28.76 -5.03
N THR A 75 -12.83 -28.17 -6.18
CA THR A 75 -11.47 -28.01 -6.66
C THR A 75 -11.14 -26.54 -6.86
N PHE A 76 -10.10 -26.05 -6.20
CA PHE A 76 -9.55 -24.72 -6.45
C PHE A 76 -8.24 -24.85 -7.22
N LYS A 77 -8.15 -24.21 -8.39
CA LYS A 77 -6.95 -24.24 -9.24
C LYS A 77 -6.56 -22.85 -9.70
N ALA A 78 -5.27 -22.54 -9.57
CA ALA A 78 -4.66 -21.30 -10.04
C ALA A 78 -3.24 -21.54 -10.56
N SER A 79 -2.61 -20.51 -11.10
CA SER A 79 -1.21 -20.56 -11.52
C SER A 79 -0.27 -20.45 -10.32
N LYS A 80 1.00 -20.86 -10.47
CA LYS A 80 1.99 -20.76 -9.38
C LYS A 80 2.25 -19.31 -8.98
N GLU A 81 2.14 -18.38 -9.93
CA GLU A 81 2.29 -16.93 -9.71
C GLU A 81 1.21 -16.41 -8.77
N HIS A 82 -0.05 -16.86 -8.93
CA HIS A 82 -1.13 -16.51 -8.00
C HIS A 82 -0.88 -17.06 -6.60
N TYR A 83 -0.43 -18.31 -6.46
CA TYR A 83 -0.08 -18.86 -5.15
C TYR A 83 1.10 -18.11 -4.51
N LYS A 84 2.12 -17.72 -5.28
CA LYS A 84 3.20 -16.84 -4.79
C LYS A 84 2.65 -15.50 -4.30
N TYR A 85 1.76 -14.88 -5.07
CA TYR A 85 1.12 -13.64 -4.67
C TYR A 85 0.34 -13.80 -3.35
N TRP A 86 -0.50 -14.84 -3.22
CA TRP A 86 -1.26 -15.10 -2.00
C TRP A 86 -0.43 -15.49 -0.78
N ALA A 87 0.71 -16.15 -0.98
CA ALA A 87 1.66 -16.46 0.10
C ALA A 87 2.34 -15.21 0.67
N ASN A 88 2.50 -14.18 -0.17
CA ASN A 88 3.15 -12.92 0.19
C ASN A 88 2.18 -11.88 0.76
N LEU A 89 0.87 -12.14 0.75
CA LEU A 89 -0.11 -11.24 1.37
C LEU A 89 0.10 -11.15 2.88
N THR A 90 0.09 -9.92 3.39
CA THR A 90 0.20 -9.59 4.82
C THR A 90 -1.14 -9.70 5.57
N ILE A 91 -2.19 -10.07 4.85
CA ILE A 91 -3.52 -10.42 5.35
C ILE A 91 -3.83 -11.89 4.99
N PRO A 92 -4.76 -12.57 5.68
CA PRO A 92 -5.21 -13.90 5.30
C PRO A 92 -5.71 -13.92 3.85
N SER A 93 -5.36 -14.97 3.10
CA SER A 93 -5.81 -15.19 1.73
C SER A 93 -6.74 -16.41 1.64
N ILE A 94 -7.91 -16.20 1.06
CA ILE A 94 -9.03 -17.13 1.10
C ILE A 94 -9.53 -17.39 -0.32
N GLY A 95 -9.82 -18.66 -0.62
CA GLY A 95 -10.41 -19.07 -1.89
C GLY A 95 -11.87 -19.42 -1.67
N ILE A 96 -12.76 -19.10 -2.60
CA ILE A 96 -14.15 -19.55 -2.59
C ILE A 96 -14.44 -20.21 -3.93
N VAL A 97 -15.01 -21.41 -3.90
CA VAL A 97 -15.53 -22.07 -5.10
C VAL A 97 -17.04 -22.22 -4.98
N PHE A 98 -17.78 -21.51 -5.83
CA PHE A 98 -19.23 -21.57 -5.89
C PHE A 98 -19.73 -22.54 -6.96
N SER A 99 -20.67 -23.41 -6.59
CA SER A 99 -21.42 -24.28 -7.50
C SER A 99 -22.85 -23.75 -7.68
N PRO A 100 -23.21 -23.24 -8.87
CA PRO A 100 -24.59 -22.87 -9.18
C PRO A 100 -25.57 -24.04 -9.03
N LYS A 101 -25.14 -25.26 -9.41
CA LYS A 101 -25.99 -26.45 -9.33
C LYS A 101 -26.28 -26.91 -7.92
N LEU A 102 -25.28 -26.89 -7.03
CA LEU A 102 -25.45 -27.26 -5.62
C LEU A 102 -25.96 -26.08 -4.77
N LYS A 103 -25.96 -24.86 -5.31
CA LYS A 103 -26.31 -23.61 -4.59
C LYS A 103 -25.54 -23.44 -3.28
N THR A 104 -24.30 -23.89 -3.26
CA THR A 104 -23.39 -23.80 -2.11
C THR A 104 -22.00 -23.45 -2.60
N ALA A 105 -21.18 -22.93 -1.69
CA ALA A 105 -19.77 -22.68 -1.95
C ALA A 105 -18.89 -23.37 -0.91
N ALA A 106 -17.65 -23.66 -1.27
CA ALA A 106 -16.62 -24.12 -0.35
C ALA A 106 -15.55 -23.04 -0.22
N TRP A 107 -15.09 -22.75 0.99
CA TRP A 107 -13.96 -21.87 1.23
C TRP A 107 -12.66 -22.65 1.45
N PHE A 108 -11.53 -22.08 1.03
CA PHE A 108 -10.20 -22.68 0.99
C PHE A 108 -9.22 -21.76 1.70
N ASN A 109 -8.34 -22.32 2.53
CA ASN A 109 -7.23 -21.57 3.13
C ASN A 109 -6.07 -21.45 2.13
N LEU A 110 -6.08 -20.39 1.32
CA LEU A 110 -5.05 -20.20 0.30
C LEU A 110 -3.70 -19.91 0.94
N GLU A 111 -3.62 -19.26 2.09
CA GLU A 111 -2.35 -18.96 2.76
C GLU A 111 -1.55 -20.24 3.05
N ASN A 112 -2.17 -21.22 3.73
CA ASN A 112 -1.50 -22.47 4.10
C ASN A 112 -1.15 -23.29 2.85
N HIS A 113 -2.10 -23.43 1.93
CA HIS A 113 -1.85 -24.20 0.70
C HIS A 113 -0.82 -23.54 -0.20
N SER A 114 -0.76 -22.21 -0.27
CA SER A 114 0.24 -21.51 -1.07
C SER A 114 1.65 -21.82 -0.57
N LYS A 115 1.85 -21.82 0.76
CA LYS A 115 3.14 -22.19 1.37
C LYS A 115 3.56 -23.60 1.01
N GLU A 116 2.65 -24.58 1.11
CA GLU A 116 2.90 -25.98 0.74
C GLU A 116 3.19 -26.15 -0.76
N ILE A 117 2.46 -25.46 -1.63
CA ILE A 117 2.64 -25.53 -3.09
C ILE A 117 3.99 -24.96 -3.50
N ILE A 118 4.42 -23.86 -2.87
CA ILE A 118 5.71 -23.22 -3.15
C ILE A 118 6.85 -24.07 -2.61
N SER A 119 6.74 -24.61 -1.38
CA SER A 119 7.82 -25.39 -0.77
C SER A 119 8.04 -26.75 -1.44
N ASN A 120 6.96 -27.45 -1.80
CA ASN A 120 7.02 -28.83 -2.26
C ASN A 120 6.94 -28.95 -3.79
N ASN A 121 6.88 -27.82 -4.51
CA ASN A 121 6.67 -27.75 -5.96
C ASN A 121 5.48 -28.62 -6.43
N SER A 122 4.45 -28.73 -5.59
CA SER A 122 3.34 -29.66 -5.75
C SER A 122 2.32 -29.17 -6.80
N SER A 123 1.27 -29.98 -7.02
CA SER A 123 0.17 -29.61 -7.94
C SER A 123 -0.47 -28.29 -7.51
N SER A 124 -0.69 -27.38 -8.46
CA SER A 124 -1.34 -26.07 -8.24
C SER A 124 -2.86 -26.16 -8.05
N THR A 125 -3.33 -27.32 -7.57
CA THR A 125 -4.73 -27.71 -7.47
C THR A 125 -5.00 -28.19 -6.05
N ILE A 126 -5.91 -27.52 -5.36
CA ILE A 126 -6.40 -27.88 -4.02
C ILE A 126 -7.74 -28.58 -4.19
N ILE A 127 -7.90 -29.74 -3.58
CA ILE A 127 -9.12 -30.55 -3.66
C ILE A 127 -9.60 -30.81 -2.25
N GLN A 128 -10.85 -30.47 -1.95
CA GLN A 128 -11.46 -30.76 -0.67
C GLN A 128 -12.91 -31.23 -0.82
N LYS A 129 -13.34 -32.12 0.06
CA LYS A 129 -14.75 -32.45 0.20
C LYS A 129 -15.43 -31.38 1.06
N ILE A 130 -16.64 -30.98 0.69
CA ILE A 130 -17.39 -30.01 1.50
C ILE A 130 -17.92 -30.66 2.78
N ASP A 131 -17.75 -29.96 3.89
CA ASP A 131 -18.27 -30.28 5.22
C ASP A 131 -18.50 -29.01 6.03
N ILE A 132 -18.91 -29.15 7.29
CA ILE A 132 -19.24 -28.01 8.17
C ILE A 132 -18.08 -27.03 8.40
N SER A 133 -16.83 -27.48 8.22
CA SER A 133 -15.65 -26.64 8.43
C SER A 133 -15.34 -25.71 7.27
N ASN A 134 -15.79 -26.06 6.07
CA ASN A 134 -15.44 -25.36 4.84
C ASN A 134 -16.63 -24.94 3.97
N GLU A 135 -17.86 -25.28 4.36
CA GLU A 135 -19.07 -24.87 3.66
C GLU A 135 -19.41 -23.40 3.89
N LEU A 136 -19.72 -22.70 2.80
CA LEU A 136 -20.34 -21.38 2.77
C LEU A 136 -21.71 -21.55 2.11
N SER A 137 -22.75 -21.59 2.94
CA SER A 137 -24.14 -21.77 2.50
C SER A 137 -25.05 -20.74 3.15
N ILE A 138 -26.21 -20.51 2.54
CA ILE A 138 -27.22 -19.58 3.05
C ILE A 138 -28.05 -20.21 4.17
N GLU A 139 -28.21 -21.55 4.15
CA GLU A 139 -29.15 -22.26 5.01
C GLU A 139 -28.56 -22.64 6.38
N ASN A 140 -27.23 -22.81 6.50
CA ASN A 140 -26.59 -23.43 7.68
C ASN A 140 -25.62 -22.50 8.49
N SER A 141 -25.84 -21.18 8.56
CA SER A 141 -24.93 -20.22 9.25
C SER A 141 -24.60 -20.60 10.72
N PRO A 142 -23.34 -20.45 11.21
CA PRO A 142 -22.36 -19.41 10.85
C PRO A 142 -21.04 -19.95 10.27
N CYS A 143 -20.31 -19.08 9.55
CA CYS A 143 -18.93 -19.31 9.06
C CYS A 143 -17.89 -19.35 10.19
N CYS A 144 -18.16 -20.05 11.29
CA CYS A 144 -17.36 -20.02 12.51
C CYS A 144 -15.91 -20.47 12.29
N TYR A 145 -15.67 -21.46 11.42
CA TYR A 145 -14.33 -21.92 11.07
C TYR A 145 -13.54 -20.87 10.28
N LEU A 146 -14.18 -20.18 9.34
CA LEU A 146 -13.61 -19.06 8.60
C LEU A 146 -13.27 -17.90 9.54
N ILE A 147 -14.21 -17.52 10.41
CA ILE A 147 -14.04 -16.45 11.41
C ILE A 147 -12.88 -16.81 12.36
N ASN A 148 -12.85 -18.04 12.85
CA ASN A 148 -11.79 -18.50 13.75
C ASN A 148 -10.43 -18.52 13.04
N TYR A 149 -10.37 -18.94 11.78
CA TYR A 149 -9.15 -18.88 10.98
C TYR A 149 -8.61 -17.44 10.89
N ILE A 150 -9.45 -16.47 10.53
CA ILE A 150 -9.05 -15.06 10.43
C ILE A 150 -8.62 -14.52 11.79
N ARG A 151 -9.39 -14.76 12.86
CA ARG A 151 -9.00 -14.34 14.23
C ARG A 151 -7.65 -14.92 14.65
N ASN A 152 -7.41 -16.19 14.34
CA ASN A 152 -6.15 -16.86 14.69
C ASN A 152 -4.98 -16.34 13.86
N TYR A 153 -5.19 -15.93 12.61
CA TYR A 153 -4.16 -15.25 11.82
C TYR A 153 -3.68 -13.97 12.52
N TYR A 154 -4.60 -13.12 12.95
CA TYR A 154 -4.29 -11.84 13.62
C TYR A 154 -3.75 -11.97 15.05
N LYS A 155 -3.84 -13.15 15.65
CA LYS A 155 -3.19 -13.47 16.93
C LYS A 155 -1.75 -13.94 16.79
N ARG A 156 -1.27 -14.20 15.56
CA ARG A 156 0.11 -14.66 15.34
C ARG A 156 1.09 -13.53 15.65
N PRO A 157 2.13 -13.76 16.46
CA PRO A 157 3.18 -12.77 16.62
C PRO A 157 3.88 -12.53 15.27
N ILE A 158 4.33 -11.30 15.04
CA ILE A 158 5.18 -10.98 13.90
C ILE A 158 6.49 -11.75 14.09
N THR A 159 6.85 -12.59 13.13
CA THR A 159 8.12 -13.33 13.15
C THR A 159 9.27 -12.44 12.70
N GLU A 160 10.48 -12.67 13.22
CA GLU A 160 11.70 -11.98 12.75
C GLU A 160 11.91 -12.13 11.24
N GLU A 161 11.57 -13.28 10.66
CA GLU A 161 11.61 -13.50 9.21
C GLU A 161 10.64 -12.59 8.43
N LYS A 162 9.43 -12.35 8.96
CA LYS A 162 8.51 -11.37 8.36
C LYS A 162 9.03 -9.95 8.52
N LEU A 163 9.62 -9.62 9.67
CA LEU A 163 10.23 -8.31 9.92
C LEU A 163 11.38 -8.04 8.93
N ASN A 164 12.27 -9.03 8.73
CA ASN A 164 13.37 -8.96 7.78
C ASN A 164 12.90 -8.92 6.31
N ASN A 165 11.74 -9.52 6.01
CA ASN A 165 11.13 -9.42 4.67
C ASN A 165 10.44 -8.07 4.41
N PHE A 166 10.00 -7.35 5.46
CA PHE A 166 9.59 -5.95 5.30
C PHE A 166 10.79 -5.07 4.93
N ASP A 167 11.95 -5.30 5.56
CA ASP A 167 13.20 -4.61 5.20
C ASP A 167 13.67 -4.98 3.78
N SER A 168 13.33 -6.18 3.28
CA SER A 168 13.71 -6.63 1.94
C SER A 168 12.78 -6.14 0.81
N LEU A 169 11.55 -5.70 1.10
CA LEU A 169 10.67 -5.06 0.11
C LEU A 169 11.22 -3.69 -0.35
N ASP A 170 12.04 -3.01 0.47
CA ASP A 170 12.85 -1.85 0.07
C ASP A 170 14.08 -2.21 -0.78
N SER A 171 14.37 -3.51 -0.91
CA SER A 171 15.52 -4.06 -1.65
C SER A 171 15.15 -4.71 -3.00
N ASP A 172 13.88 -5.04 -3.23
CA ASP A 172 13.41 -5.60 -4.51
C ASP A 172 13.19 -4.54 -5.60
N ASN A 173 13.28 -3.26 -5.24
CA ASN A 173 13.87 -2.29 -6.13
C ASN A 173 15.39 -2.56 -6.18
N LYS A 174 15.82 -3.51 -7.04
CA LYS A 174 17.19 -3.54 -7.58
C LYS A 174 17.45 -2.34 -8.49
N THR A 175 17.08 -1.16 -8.02
CA THR A 175 17.81 0.07 -8.27
C THR A 175 19.17 -0.21 -7.65
N SER A 176 20.18 -0.48 -8.48
CA SER A 176 21.54 -0.66 -7.99
C SER A 176 21.91 0.50 -7.05
N ASN A 177 22.89 0.35 -6.16
CA ASN A 177 23.34 1.51 -5.36
C ASN A 177 23.64 2.72 -6.26
N THR A 178 24.13 2.45 -7.48
CA THR A 178 24.30 3.41 -8.58
C THR A 178 22.99 4.07 -9.02
N ASP A 179 21.89 3.34 -9.16
CA ASP A 179 20.60 3.91 -9.54
C ASP A 179 19.98 4.72 -8.38
N LYS A 180 20.11 4.26 -7.12
CA LYS A 180 19.62 5.02 -5.95
C LYS A 180 20.34 6.36 -5.83
N ILE A 181 21.65 6.39 -6.09
CA ILE A 181 22.39 7.65 -6.10
C ILE A 181 22.07 8.53 -7.31
N ILE A 182 21.79 7.95 -8.50
CA ILE A 182 21.36 8.72 -9.67
C ILE A 182 20.01 9.39 -9.39
N ILE A 183 19.03 8.65 -8.85
CA ILE A 183 17.72 9.20 -8.48
C ILE A 183 17.90 10.29 -7.43
N TRP A 184 18.70 10.05 -6.39
CA TRP A 184 18.99 11.05 -5.37
C TRP A 184 19.59 12.33 -5.95
N LYS A 185 20.56 12.20 -6.87
CA LYS A 185 21.17 13.33 -7.58
C LYS A 185 20.15 14.09 -8.43
N ARG A 186 19.24 13.38 -9.12
CA ARG A 186 18.17 13.99 -9.93
C ARG A 186 17.15 14.72 -9.08
N LEU A 187 16.71 14.14 -7.96
CA LEU A 187 15.81 14.79 -7.00
C LEU A 187 16.48 16.03 -6.42
N THR A 188 17.73 15.92 -5.97
CA THR A 188 18.49 17.07 -5.45
C THR A 188 18.62 18.17 -6.51
N ALA A 189 18.88 17.83 -7.76
CA ALA A 189 18.97 18.79 -8.85
C ALA A 189 17.63 19.48 -9.15
N ALA A 190 16.53 18.72 -9.15
CA ALA A 190 15.19 19.26 -9.33
C ALA A 190 14.79 20.19 -8.16
N PHE A 191 15.11 19.81 -6.92
CA PHE A 191 14.82 20.61 -5.72
C PHE A 191 15.54 21.96 -5.73
N PHE A 192 16.78 22.02 -6.21
CA PHE A 192 17.54 23.28 -6.32
C PHE A 192 17.48 23.90 -7.73
N SER A 193 16.52 23.50 -8.56
CA SER A 193 16.31 24.11 -9.88
C SER A 193 15.70 25.50 -9.73
N SER A 194 16.21 26.49 -10.45
CA SER A 194 15.58 27.81 -10.53
C SER A 194 14.38 27.86 -11.48
N GLU A 195 14.17 26.82 -12.30
CA GLU A 195 13.17 26.77 -13.38
C GLU A 195 11.96 25.89 -13.05
N SER A 196 12.08 25.00 -12.05
CA SER A 196 11.00 24.09 -11.67
C SER A 196 9.83 24.85 -11.04
N ASN A 197 8.60 24.40 -11.29
CA ASN A 197 7.42 25.02 -10.70
C ASN A 197 7.32 24.70 -9.18
N PRO A 198 6.57 25.49 -8.39
CA PRO A 198 6.48 25.32 -6.94
C PRO A 198 5.98 23.93 -6.50
N GLU A 199 5.05 23.33 -7.24
CA GLU A 199 4.50 21.99 -6.97
C GLU A 199 5.58 20.90 -7.08
N VAL A 200 6.42 20.96 -8.11
CA VAL A 200 7.55 20.02 -8.30
C VAL A 200 8.59 20.20 -7.22
N ILE A 201 8.91 21.45 -6.86
CA ILE A 201 9.83 21.74 -5.76
C ILE A 201 9.28 21.16 -4.44
N TYR A 202 7.99 21.35 -4.19
CA TYR A 202 7.31 20.78 -3.03
C TYR A 202 7.37 19.25 -3.01
N ASP A 203 6.92 18.58 -4.07
CA ASP A 203 6.91 17.10 -4.14
C ASP A 203 8.31 16.51 -3.95
N VAL A 204 9.32 17.08 -4.63
CA VAL A 204 10.70 16.60 -4.55
C VAL A 204 11.32 16.91 -3.18
N GLY A 205 11.10 18.11 -2.64
CA GLY A 205 11.56 18.49 -1.31
C GLY A 205 10.97 17.60 -0.23
N TYR A 206 9.67 17.32 -0.31
CA TYR A 206 8.98 16.39 0.57
C TYR A 206 9.59 14.98 0.49
N ARG A 207 9.82 14.43 -0.71
CA ARG A 207 10.48 13.12 -0.86
C ARG A 207 11.89 13.08 -0.29
N LEU A 208 12.69 14.13 -0.52
CA LEU A 208 14.05 14.22 0.02
C LEU A 208 14.05 14.24 1.54
N SER A 209 13.11 14.98 2.15
CA SER A 209 12.99 15.14 3.60
C SER A 209 12.66 13.83 4.34
N TRP A 210 11.96 12.90 3.68
CA TRP A 210 11.63 11.59 4.26
C TRP A 210 12.87 10.72 4.50
N HIS A 211 13.91 10.90 3.70
CA HIS A 211 15.10 10.06 3.77
C HIS A 211 16.32 10.78 4.36
N PHE A 212 16.37 12.11 4.27
CA PHE A 212 17.46 12.89 4.85
C PHE A 212 17.24 13.05 6.37
N PRO A 213 18.26 12.90 7.22
CA PRO A 213 19.68 12.65 6.92
C PRO A 213 20.08 11.17 6.90
N VAL A 214 19.14 10.22 7.03
CA VAL A 214 19.38 8.77 7.22
C VAL A 214 19.95 8.08 5.96
N VAL A 215 19.96 8.76 4.81
CA VAL A 215 20.66 8.30 3.59
C VAL A 215 22.16 8.02 3.78
N THR A 216 22.75 7.32 2.80
CA THR A 216 24.19 7.00 2.77
C THR A 216 25.05 8.26 2.87
N ASN A 217 26.30 8.11 3.36
CA ASN A 217 27.23 9.24 3.49
C ASN A 217 27.48 9.95 2.15
N GLU A 218 27.53 9.22 1.03
CA GLU A 218 27.72 9.80 -0.30
C GLU A 218 26.54 10.70 -0.71
N GLN A 219 25.30 10.21 -0.54
CA GLN A 219 24.08 10.99 -0.80
C GLN A 219 23.97 12.20 0.12
N ARG A 220 24.30 12.01 1.41
CA ARG A 220 24.27 13.09 2.41
C ARG A 220 25.25 14.20 2.07
N ASN A 221 26.49 13.84 1.74
CA ASN A 221 27.53 14.79 1.36
C ASN A 221 27.16 15.51 0.06
N PHE A 222 26.66 14.80 -0.94
CA PHE A 222 26.20 15.40 -2.20
C PHE A 222 25.11 16.46 -1.98
N PHE A 223 24.09 16.15 -1.18
CA PHE A 223 23.02 17.10 -0.88
C PHE A 223 23.56 18.33 -0.14
N LYS A 224 24.37 18.13 0.91
CA LYS A 224 24.97 19.24 1.68
C LYS A 224 25.88 20.11 0.82
N GLU A 225 26.71 19.52 -0.04
CA GLU A 225 27.57 20.27 -0.96
C GLU A 225 26.75 21.11 -1.96
N ARG A 226 25.64 20.56 -2.46
CA ARG A 226 24.76 21.30 -3.38
C ARG A 226 24.00 22.42 -2.66
N LEU A 227 23.49 22.15 -1.47
CA LEU A 227 22.81 23.13 -0.63
C LEU A 227 23.77 24.28 -0.24
N ASN A 228 25.02 23.97 0.11
CA ASN A 228 26.01 25.00 0.44
C ASN A 228 26.31 25.94 -0.74
N LYS A 229 26.15 25.47 -1.98
CA LYS A 229 26.31 26.23 -3.22
C LYS A 229 25.02 26.86 -3.75
N ILE A 230 23.91 26.79 -3.01
CA ILE A 230 22.63 27.35 -3.43
C ILE A 230 22.76 28.86 -3.70
N THR A 231 22.13 29.33 -4.77
CA THR A 231 22.07 30.77 -5.10
C THR A 231 20.77 31.40 -4.58
N ILE A 232 20.70 32.74 -4.50
CA ILE A 232 19.47 33.44 -4.05
C ILE A 232 18.25 33.10 -4.93
N PRO A 233 18.34 33.05 -6.29
CA PRO A 233 17.21 32.62 -7.12
C PRO A 233 16.76 31.18 -6.88
N GLU A 234 17.70 30.26 -6.66
CA GLU A 234 17.38 28.86 -6.35
C GLU A 234 16.73 28.73 -4.97
N LEU A 235 17.28 29.45 -3.97
CA LEU A 235 16.69 29.51 -2.64
C LEU A 235 15.28 30.08 -2.70
N TYR A 236 15.06 31.13 -3.47
CA TYR A 236 13.73 31.68 -3.68
C TYR A 236 12.77 30.64 -4.27
N ASN A 237 13.25 29.84 -5.23
CA ASN A 237 12.42 28.79 -5.82
C ASN A 237 12.08 27.68 -4.83
N VAL A 238 13.02 27.30 -3.94
CA VAL A 238 12.76 26.39 -2.81
C VAL A 238 11.68 26.97 -1.89
N ILE A 239 11.80 28.26 -1.54
CA ILE A 239 10.82 28.94 -0.68
C ILE A 239 9.44 28.98 -1.34
N LYS A 240 9.32 29.18 -2.65
CA LYS A 240 8.02 29.07 -3.33
C LYS A 240 7.40 27.68 -3.16
N GLY A 241 8.18 26.61 -3.10
CA GLY A 241 7.68 25.27 -2.77
C GLY A 241 7.19 25.14 -1.33
N VAL A 242 7.87 25.79 -0.37
CA VAL A 242 7.42 25.87 1.03
C VAL A 242 6.13 26.67 1.16
N ILE A 243 6.03 27.80 0.46
CA ILE A 243 4.83 28.64 0.41
C ILE A 243 3.68 27.87 -0.24
N PHE A 244 3.94 27.12 -1.31
CA PHE A 244 2.93 26.22 -1.90
C PHE A 244 2.39 25.21 -0.88
N ALA A 245 3.25 24.62 -0.04
CA ALA A 245 2.81 23.71 1.02
C ALA A 245 1.87 24.42 2.02
N TYR A 246 2.27 25.62 2.46
CA TYR A 246 1.48 26.44 3.40
C TYR A 246 0.13 26.85 2.82
N GLU A 247 0.08 27.30 1.57
CA GLU A 247 -1.16 27.73 0.90
C GLU A 247 -2.14 26.58 0.62
N ASN A 248 -1.69 25.33 0.72
CA ASN A 248 -2.50 24.12 0.53
C ASN A 248 -2.68 23.31 1.82
N ASP A 249 -2.54 23.93 3.00
CA ASP A 249 -2.72 23.31 4.32
C ASP A 249 -1.88 22.02 4.52
N CYS A 250 -0.69 21.96 3.89
CA CYS A 250 0.24 20.84 3.99
C CYS A 250 1.31 21.09 5.07
N ASP A 251 0.89 21.25 6.32
CA ASP A 251 1.77 21.60 7.46
C ASP A 251 3.01 20.70 7.55
N ARG A 252 2.82 19.40 7.34
CA ARG A 252 3.93 18.44 7.42
C ARG A 252 4.98 18.67 6.34
N GLY A 253 4.56 19.04 5.14
CA GLY A 253 5.49 19.32 4.04
C GLY A 253 6.22 20.64 4.23
N PHE A 254 5.54 21.64 4.82
CA PHE A 254 6.17 22.90 5.23
C PHE A 254 7.32 22.66 6.22
N GLU A 255 7.06 21.94 7.32
CA GLU A 255 8.07 21.62 8.34
C GLU A 255 9.27 20.87 7.74
N LEU A 256 8.97 19.78 7.03
CA LEU A 256 9.98 18.87 6.51
C LEU A 256 10.91 19.49 5.47
N ILE A 257 10.39 20.35 4.59
CA ILE A 257 11.23 21.05 3.61
C ILE A 257 12.05 22.15 4.30
N THR A 258 11.47 22.81 5.30
CA THR A 258 12.17 23.81 6.11
C THR A 258 13.33 23.17 6.87
N ASP A 259 13.16 21.97 7.42
CA ASP A 259 14.22 21.18 8.07
C ASP A 259 15.41 20.87 7.15
N LEU A 260 15.19 20.65 5.85
CA LEU A 260 16.28 20.43 4.90
C LEU A 260 17.20 21.65 4.80
N LEU A 261 16.67 22.86 4.97
CA LEU A 261 17.43 24.09 4.88
C LEU A 261 18.33 24.33 6.11
N LYS A 262 18.01 23.74 7.27
CA LYS A 262 18.82 23.82 8.52
C LYS A 262 20.24 23.28 8.33
N TYR A 263 20.47 22.45 7.32
CA TYR A 263 21.79 21.88 7.04
C TYR A 263 22.76 22.85 6.35
N LYS A 264 22.33 24.09 6.09
CA LYS A 264 23.18 25.19 5.65
C LYS A 264 23.40 26.17 6.79
N THR A 265 24.66 26.37 7.15
CA THR A 265 25.07 27.13 8.35
C THR A 265 24.68 28.61 8.29
N ASP A 266 24.64 29.21 7.10
CA ASP A 266 24.32 30.61 6.87
C ASP A 266 22.92 30.82 6.26
N ILE A 267 22.02 29.84 6.39
CA ILE A 267 20.70 29.89 5.77
C ILE A 267 19.88 31.12 6.19
N ILE A 268 19.89 31.47 7.48
CA ILE A 268 19.17 32.63 8.01
C ILE A 268 19.65 33.93 7.37
N LYS A 269 20.97 34.05 7.16
CA LYS A 269 21.57 35.19 6.48
C LYS A 269 21.11 35.26 5.03
N MET A 270 21.09 34.13 4.32
CA MET A 270 20.63 34.08 2.93
C MET A 270 19.12 34.37 2.78
N LEU A 271 18.28 33.89 3.70
CA LEU A 271 16.86 34.24 3.71
C LEU A 271 16.65 35.74 3.98
N SER A 272 17.45 36.32 4.87
CA SER A 272 17.46 37.76 5.13
C SER A 272 17.90 38.58 3.91
N GLU A 273 18.85 38.07 3.11
CA GLU A 273 19.26 38.67 1.84
C GLU A 273 18.16 38.52 0.77
N LEU A 274 17.51 37.37 0.70
CA LEU A 274 16.37 37.11 -0.19
C LEU A 274 15.21 38.07 0.07
N MET A 275 14.86 38.31 1.34
CA MET A 275 13.82 39.28 1.72
C MET A 275 14.12 40.72 1.27
N LYS A 276 15.40 41.08 1.16
CA LYS A 276 15.84 42.41 0.69
C LYS A 276 15.96 42.50 -0.83
N SER A 277 15.85 41.38 -1.53
CA SER A 277 15.89 41.33 -2.99
C SER A 277 14.55 41.74 -3.61
N ASN A 278 14.54 42.00 -4.91
CA ASN A 278 13.31 42.33 -5.66
C ASN A 278 12.52 41.08 -6.11
N LEU A 279 12.86 39.88 -5.60
CA LEU A 279 12.23 38.62 -6.01
C LEU A 279 10.89 38.35 -5.32
N PRO A 280 10.77 38.34 -3.98
CA PRO A 280 9.53 38.01 -3.29
C PRO A 280 8.53 39.15 -3.30
N THR A 281 7.24 38.80 -3.38
CA THR A 281 6.12 39.72 -3.19
C THR A 281 5.96 40.12 -1.71
N PRO A 282 5.24 41.22 -1.39
CA PRO A 282 4.99 41.62 0.00
C PRO A 282 4.32 40.54 0.86
N LYS A 283 3.47 39.68 0.26
CA LYS A 283 2.83 38.55 0.95
C LYS A 283 3.86 37.46 1.29
N GLU A 284 4.72 37.11 0.33
CA GLU A 284 5.77 36.09 0.53
C GLU A 284 6.83 36.57 1.53
N ILE A 285 7.08 37.88 1.63
CA ILE A 285 7.96 38.44 2.66
C ILE A 285 7.43 38.19 4.09
N LEU A 286 6.10 38.16 4.29
CA LEU A 286 5.52 37.82 5.59
C LEU A 286 5.75 36.34 5.92
N LEU A 287 5.45 35.44 4.98
CA LEU A 287 5.67 33.99 5.16
C LEU A 287 7.16 33.65 5.34
N LEU A 288 8.05 34.38 4.67
CA LEU A 288 9.50 34.24 4.86
C LEU A 288 9.93 34.56 6.30
N LYS A 289 9.27 35.51 6.98
CA LYS A 289 9.55 35.77 8.39
C LYS A 289 9.13 34.59 9.26
N ASP A 290 7.95 34.04 9.00
CA ASP A 290 7.45 32.86 9.73
C ASP A 290 8.41 31.67 9.54
N ILE A 291 8.90 31.44 8.31
CA ILE A 291 9.91 30.41 8.03
C ILE A 291 11.22 30.66 8.79
N ILE A 292 11.71 31.90 8.83
CA ILE A 292 12.92 32.26 9.59
C ILE A 292 12.69 32.01 11.09
N ASP A 293 11.54 32.39 11.63
CA ASP A 293 11.20 32.19 13.03
C ASP A 293 11.15 30.69 13.38
N CYS A 294 10.56 29.85 12.53
CA CYS A 294 10.60 28.39 12.67
C CYS A 294 12.03 27.84 12.67
N LEU A 295 12.89 28.33 11.75
CA LEU A 295 14.28 27.90 11.67
C LEU A 295 15.10 28.31 12.90
N VAL A 296 14.77 29.42 13.55
CA VAL A 296 15.45 29.92 14.76
C VAL A 296 15.00 29.17 16.02
N GLN A 297 13.73 28.77 16.11
CA GLN A 297 13.20 28.07 17.30
C GLN A 297 13.76 26.64 17.49
N ASP A 298 14.30 26.03 16.44
CA ASP A 298 14.79 24.65 16.43
C ASP A 298 16.33 24.51 16.40
N ILE A 299 17.08 25.61 16.58
CA ILE A 299 18.56 25.64 16.69
C ILE A 299 18.95 25.88 18.14
#